data_AF-A0A963GF66-F1
#
_entry.id   AF-A0A963GF66-F1
#
_cell.length_a   1.000
_cell.length_b   1.000
_cell.length_c   1.000
_cell.angle_alpha   90.00
_cell.angle_beta   90.00
_cell.angle_gamma   90.00
#
_symmetry.space_group_name_H-M   'P 1'
#
loop_
_entity.id
_entity.type
_entity.pdbx_description
1 polymer ?
#
loop_
_entity_poly.entity_id
_entity_poly.type
_entity_poly.pdbx_seq_one_letter_code
_entity_poly.pdbx_strand_id
1 'polypeptide(L)'
;MSQQIDTSRRRALQFLAGAGLLPMASSLARASTMSLAPDGGGSSSSAALVVDSVSFTPMAAPTLADAAAMATTSVRSSMVVKYADGSSKTFALGYETFFVTGDMVPDGAGGTTLAGGHYDIDGNPIKDANGEQFYSDCPDGTSLLSLDNPTVSGVTGNAVFCVVQFEYTSRNAAGDSMYGKLPSPVAVLTLDQDRKTGQLKLVKYHNVDTGGVNGLWITCGASLSPWGTHLSSEEYEPDATTAATDPQFLAYSRNLHANASAVANPYHYGHMP
;
A
#
# COMPACT_ATOMS: atom_id res chain seq x y z
N MET A 1 -12.59 -41.34 23.68
CA MET A 1 -12.54 -39.94 24.16
C MET A 1 -12.49 -39.05 22.92
N SER A 2 -13.59 -38.37 22.63
CA SER A 2 -13.78 -37.54 21.43
C SER A 2 -13.24 -36.14 21.70
N GLN A 3 -12.31 -35.65 20.87
CA GLN A 3 -11.85 -34.27 20.91
C GLN A 3 -12.99 -33.35 20.43
N GLN A 4 -13.45 -32.46 21.31
CA GLN A 4 -14.36 -31.38 20.94
C GLN A 4 -13.65 -30.42 19.99
N ILE A 5 -14.23 -30.25 18.81
CA ILE A 5 -13.88 -29.17 17.89
C ILE A 5 -14.21 -27.85 18.58
N ASP A 6 -13.17 -27.08 18.90
CA ASP A 6 -13.29 -25.76 19.51
C ASP A 6 -13.95 -24.77 18.53
N THR A 7 -15.25 -24.58 18.70
CA THR A 7 -16.06 -23.65 17.90
C THR A 7 -15.80 -22.18 18.22
N SER A 8 -14.98 -21.87 19.24
CA SER A 8 -14.63 -20.50 19.62
C SER A 8 -13.68 -19.83 18.61
N ARG A 9 -12.73 -20.58 18.04
CA ARG A 9 -11.84 -20.11 16.96
C ARG A 9 -12.61 -19.72 15.69
N ARG A 10 -13.72 -20.41 15.39
CA ARG A 10 -14.59 -20.09 14.25
C ARG A 10 -15.51 -18.88 14.51
N ARG A 11 -15.74 -18.52 15.78
CA ARG A 11 -16.46 -17.30 16.18
C ARG A 11 -15.54 -16.07 16.26
N ALA A 12 -14.27 -16.24 16.59
CA ALA A 12 -13.28 -15.15 16.59
C ALA A 12 -13.04 -14.58 15.18
N LEU A 13 -13.01 -15.44 14.15
CA LEU A 13 -12.91 -15.02 12.74
C LEU A 13 -14.16 -14.28 12.20
N GLN A 14 -15.30 -14.34 12.90
CA GLN A 14 -16.52 -13.61 12.53
C GLN A 14 -16.55 -12.19 13.10
N PHE A 15 -15.79 -11.90 14.16
CA PHE A 15 -15.79 -10.58 14.80
C PHE A 15 -14.86 -9.58 14.07
N LEU A 16 -13.83 -10.07 13.37
CA LEU A 16 -12.92 -9.25 12.56
C LEU A 16 -13.55 -8.73 11.25
N ALA A 17 -14.71 -9.24 10.84
CA ALA A 17 -15.46 -8.75 9.68
C ALA A 17 -16.41 -7.57 9.99
N GLY A 18 -16.47 -7.11 11.25
CA GLY A 18 -17.38 -6.05 11.72
C GLY A 18 -16.74 -4.69 12.01
N ALA A 19 -15.41 -4.58 11.95
CA ALA A 19 -14.74 -3.29 11.90
C ALA A 19 -14.72 -2.86 10.43
N GLY A 20 -15.21 -1.66 10.12
CA GLY A 20 -15.26 -1.13 8.77
C GLY A 20 -13.88 -1.14 8.10
N LEU A 21 -13.61 -2.21 7.36
CA LEU A 21 -12.50 -2.38 6.46
C LEU A 21 -13.07 -3.14 5.26
N LEU A 22 -13.45 -2.39 4.23
CA LEU A 22 -13.54 -2.98 2.90
C LEU A 22 -12.14 -3.49 2.55
N PRO A 23 -11.99 -4.80 2.29
CA PRO A 23 -11.66 -5.14 0.92
C PRO A 23 -12.47 -6.34 0.41
N MET A 24 -12.81 -6.26 -0.88
CA MET A 24 -13.17 -7.35 -1.79
C MET A 24 -14.48 -8.12 -1.53
N ALA A 25 -15.43 -7.87 -2.43
CA ALA A 25 -16.63 -8.65 -2.62
C ALA A 25 -16.31 -10.10 -3.01
N SER A 26 -16.76 -11.07 -2.21
CA SER A 26 -17.59 -12.19 -2.65
C SER A 26 -17.86 -13.15 -1.50
N SER A 27 -19.12 -13.59 -1.43
CA SER A 27 -19.68 -14.69 -0.62
C SER A 27 -20.22 -14.41 0.80
N LEU A 28 -21.56 -14.51 0.86
CA LEU A 28 -22.44 -14.98 1.95
C LEU A 28 -22.74 -14.09 3.17
N ALA A 29 -23.92 -13.45 3.09
CA ALA A 29 -24.94 -13.28 4.11
C ALA A 29 -24.59 -13.67 5.57
N ARG A 30 -24.37 -12.65 6.42
CA ARG A 30 -24.97 -12.61 7.77
C ARG A 30 -24.91 -11.19 8.35
N ALA A 31 -26.01 -10.78 8.95
CA ALA A 31 -26.22 -9.46 9.55
C ALA A 31 -25.17 -9.11 10.62
N SER A 32 -24.45 -8.00 10.41
CA SER A 32 -23.59 -7.37 11.40
C SER A 32 -24.25 -6.06 11.86
N THR A 33 -24.55 -5.98 13.15
CA THR A 33 -25.09 -4.80 13.82
C THR A 33 -23.95 -3.83 14.13
N MET A 34 -23.88 -2.67 13.47
CA MET A 34 -22.98 -1.58 13.87
C MET A 34 -23.59 -0.84 15.07
N SER A 35 -23.04 -1.04 16.26
CA SER A 35 -23.34 -0.23 17.44
C SER A 35 -22.43 0.99 17.50
N LEU A 36 -22.96 2.15 17.14
CA LEU A 36 -22.41 3.44 17.58
C LEU A 36 -22.84 3.63 19.04
N ALA A 37 -21.93 3.46 20.00
CA ALA A 37 -22.22 3.72 21.40
C ALA A 37 -22.11 5.23 21.70
N PRO A 38 -23.15 5.88 22.28
CA PRO A 38 -22.97 7.08 23.08
C PRO A 38 -22.80 6.68 24.55
N ASP A 39 -21.77 7.20 25.21
CA ASP A 39 -21.71 7.22 26.67
C ASP A 39 -22.75 8.21 27.20
N GLY A 40 -23.65 7.74 28.08
CA GLY A 40 -24.44 8.60 28.96
C GLY A 40 -25.95 8.31 29.01
N GLY A 41 -26.33 7.37 29.88
CA GLY A 41 -27.55 7.42 30.71
C GLY A 41 -28.89 7.81 30.06
N GLY A 42 -29.52 6.86 29.38
CA GLY A 42 -30.94 6.92 28.99
C GLY A 42 -31.34 5.64 28.26
N SER A 43 -32.15 4.80 28.90
CA SER A 43 -32.65 3.54 28.33
C SER A 43 -33.65 3.81 27.20
N SER A 44 -33.17 4.13 26.01
CA SER A 44 -33.85 3.82 24.76
C SER A 44 -32.94 2.88 23.97
N SER A 45 -33.32 1.60 23.95
CA SER A 45 -32.69 0.62 23.06
C SER A 45 -33.00 1.06 21.62
N SER A 46 -32.13 1.89 21.05
CA SER A 46 -32.08 2.12 19.60
C SER A 46 -31.99 0.73 18.96
N ALA A 47 -33.03 0.35 18.22
CA ALA A 47 -33.00 -0.87 17.44
C ALA A 47 -31.76 -0.79 16.53
N ALA A 48 -30.87 -1.77 16.62
CA ALA A 48 -29.69 -1.79 15.79
C ALA A 48 -30.11 -1.82 14.32
N LEU A 49 -29.67 -0.84 13.54
CA LEU A 49 -29.94 -0.77 12.11
C LEU A 49 -29.29 -2.00 11.44
N VAL A 50 -30.11 -2.88 10.87
CA VAL A 50 -29.65 -4.07 10.16
C VAL A 50 -29.46 -3.71 8.70
N VAL A 51 -28.25 -3.88 8.17
CA VAL A 51 -27.98 -3.68 6.74
C VAL A 51 -28.64 -4.81 5.93
N ASP A 52 -29.43 -4.43 4.94
CA ASP A 52 -30.09 -5.32 3.96
C ASP A 52 -29.21 -5.49 2.71
N SER A 53 -28.74 -4.39 2.13
CA SER A 53 -27.87 -4.41 0.95
C SER A 53 -26.97 -3.18 0.86
N VAL A 54 -25.87 -3.32 0.11
CA VAL A 54 -24.95 -2.23 -0.24
C VAL A 54 -24.84 -2.19 -1.75
N SER A 55 -24.98 -1.00 -2.34
CA SER A 55 -24.78 -0.77 -3.77
C SER A 55 -23.90 0.45 -4.01
N PHE A 56 -23.27 0.52 -5.18
CA PHE A 56 -22.45 1.64 -5.58
C PHE A 56 -23.12 2.41 -6.72
N THR A 57 -23.15 3.72 -6.59
CA THR A 57 -23.51 4.62 -7.68
C THR A 57 -22.23 5.00 -8.42
N PRO A 58 -22.11 4.67 -9.72
CA PRO A 58 -20.92 5.00 -10.48
C PRO A 58 -20.82 6.51 -10.73
N MET A 59 -19.65 6.96 -11.17
CA MET A 59 -19.45 8.27 -11.75
C MET A 59 -19.11 8.14 -13.24
N ALA A 60 -19.44 9.17 -14.04
CA ALA A 60 -18.94 9.26 -15.40
C ALA A 60 -17.43 9.59 -15.40
N ALA A 61 -16.69 9.03 -16.36
CA ALA A 61 -15.32 9.44 -16.60
C ALA A 61 -15.25 10.93 -16.96
N PRO A 62 -14.32 11.71 -16.39
CA PRO A 62 -14.09 13.09 -16.82
C PRO A 62 -13.78 13.16 -18.32
N THR A 63 -14.19 14.26 -18.96
CA THR A 63 -13.91 14.54 -20.38
C THR A 63 -13.21 15.89 -20.49
N LEU A 64 -12.79 16.26 -21.70
CA LEU A 64 -12.18 17.57 -21.95
C LEU A 64 -13.09 18.76 -21.60
N ALA A 65 -14.39 18.54 -21.40
CA ALA A 65 -15.30 19.56 -20.86
C ALA A 65 -14.98 19.94 -19.39
N ASP A 66 -14.28 19.08 -18.66
CA ASP A 66 -13.76 19.29 -17.30
C ASP A 66 -12.30 18.80 -17.24
N ALA A 67 -11.41 19.51 -17.96
CA ALA A 67 -10.00 19.17 -18.05
C ALA A 67 -9.29 19.15 -16.68
N ALA A 68 -9.77 19.93 -15.71
CA ALA A 68 -9.22 19.94 -14.35
C ALA A 68 -9.45 18.59 -13.63
N ALA A 69 -10.64 18.00 -13.79
CA ALA A 69 -10.93 16.67 -13.24
C ALA A 69 -10.18 15.54 -13.96
N MET A 70 -9.74 15.72 -15.22
CA MET A 70 -8.86 14.77 -15.89
C MET A 70 -7.41 14.81 -15.36
N ALA A 71 -6.98 15.97 -14.85
CA ALA A 71 -5.61 16.18 -14.39
C ALA A 71 -5.39 15.79 -12.92
N THR A 72 -6.43 15.36 -12.21
CA THR A 72 -6.39 15.06 -10.78
C THR A 72 -7.20 13.81 -10.46
N THR A 73 -6.90 13.17 -9.33
CA THR A 73 -7.74 12.08 -8.81
C THR A 73 -9.13 12.64 -8.49
N SER A 74 -10.15 12.16 -9.21
CA SER A 74 -11.53 12.62 -9.06
C SER A 74 -12.42 11.47 -8.60
N VAL A 75 -13.16 11.68 -7.51
CA VAL A 75 -14.15 10.72 -7.00
C VAL A 75 -15.48 11.43 -6.84
N ARG A 76 -16.50 10.92 -7.54
CA ARG A 76 -17.90 11.41 -7.48
C ARG A 76 -18.90 10.26 -7.33
N SER A 77 -18.40 9.04 -7.15
CA SER A 77 -19.20 7.86 -6.87
C SER A 77 -19.71 7.88 -5.43
N SER A 78 -20.71 7.06 -5.13
CA SER A 78 -21.26 6.95 -3.79
C SER A 78 -21.57 5.49 -3.44
N MET A 79 -21.58 5.19 -2.14
CA MET A 79 -22.05 3.94 -1.59
C MET A 79 -23.44 4.17 -0.98
N VAL A 80 -24.40 3.35 -1.34
CA VAL A 80 -25.77 3.38 -0.79
C VAL A 80 -25.94 2.14 0.08
N VAL A 81 -26.22 2.36 1.36
CA VAL A 81 -26.56 1.32 2.33
C VAL A 81 -28.06 1.33 2.54
N LYS A 82 -28.72 0.22 2.21
CA LYS A 82 -30.14 0.00 2.47
C LYS A 82 -30.29 -0.85 3.73
N TYR A 83 -31.21 -0.46 4.60
CA TYR A 83 -31.48 -1.15 5.87
C TYR A 83 -32.76 -1.98 5.79
N ALA A 84 -32.86 -2.96 6.69
CA ALA A 84 -33.99 -3.90 6.75
C ALA A 84 -35.32 -3.23 7.12
N ASP A 85 -35.30 -2.05 7.73
CA ASP A 85 -36.48 -1.22 8.00
C ASP A 85 -36.98 -0.44 6.76
N GLY A 86 -36.30 -0.59 5.62
CA GLY A 86 -36.60 0.08 4.36
C GLY A 86 -35.93 1.45 4.20
N SER A 87 -35.28 1.98 5.24
CA SER A 87 -34.51 3.22 5.13
C SER A 87 -33.22 3.02 4.32
N SER A 88 -32.62 4.13 3.88
CA SER A 88 -31.35 4.10 3.16
C SER A 88 -30.47 5.28 3.54
N LYS A 89 -29.16 5.08 3.49
CA LYS A 89 -28.16 6.12 3.70
C LYS A 89 -27.14 6.10 2.56
N THR A 90 -26.90 7.26 1.98
CA THR A 90 -25.89 7.45 0.94
C THR A 90 -24.64 8.06 1.55
N PHE A 91 -23.49 7.51 1.20
CA PHE A 91 -22.17 7.97 1.58
C PHE A 91 -21.43 8.38 0.30
N ALA A 92 -21.00 9.63 0.21
CA ALA A 92 -20.07 10.03 -0.85
C ALA A 92 -18.76 9.27 -0.68
N LEU A 93 -18.23 8.71 -1.76
CA LEU A 93 -16.89 8.17 -1.77
C LEU A 93 -15.89 9.30 -1.99
N GLY A 94 -14.68 9.11 -1.48
CA GLY A 94 -13.56 10.03 -1.64
C GLY A 94 -12.27 9.25 -1.76
N TYR A 95 -11.19 9.97 -2.05
CA TYR A 95 -9.83 9.47 -1.90
C TYR A 95 -9.12 10.32 -0.85
N GLU A 96 -8.23 9.70 -0.11
CA GLU A 96 -7.38 10.35 0.89
C GLU A 96 -5.95 9.91 0.64
N THR A 97 -5.03 10.85 0.74
CA THR A 97 -3.61 10.60 0.47
C THR A 97 -2.86 10.54 1.78
N PHE A 98 -2.11 9.46 2.02
CA PHE A 98 -1.19 9.37 3.17
C PHE A 98 0.24 9.80 2.83
N PHE A 99 0.68 9.70 1.56
CA PHE A 99 1.85 10.40 1.01
C PHE A 99 1.75 10.48 -0.53
N VAL A 100 2.51 11.39 -1.15
CA VAL A 100 2.84 11.36 -2.59
C VAL A 100 4.33 11.06 -2.74
N THR A 101 4.70 10.26 -3.74
CA THR A 101 6.13 9.99 -4.03
C THR A 101 6.86 11.30 -4.32
N GLY A 102 8.07 11.44 -3.76
CA GLY A 102 8.82 12.71 -3.78
C GLY A 102 8.56 13.62 -2.57
N ASP A 103 7.53 13.35 -1.75
CA ASP A 103 7.36 14.05 -0.48
C ASP A 103 8.42 13.64 0.55
N MET A 104 8.84 14.58 1.39
CA MET A 104 9.58 14.27 2.62
C MET A 104 8.59 13.84 3.72
N VAL A 105 8.66 12.58 4.12
CA VAL A 105 7.75 11.93 5.06
C VAL A 105 8.44 11.55 6.37
N PRO A 106 7.73 11.44 7.51
CA PRO A 106 8.36 11.13 8.79
C PRO A 106 9.10 9.78 8.80
N ASP A 107 10.34 9.75 9.27
CA ASP A 107 11.16 8.53 9.41
C ASP A 107 10.88 7.75 10.71
N GLY A 108 10.06 8.32 11.60
CA GLY A 108 9.75 7.77 12.92
C GLY A 108 10.86 7.92 13.97
N ALA A 109 11.97 8.58 13.64
CA ALA A 109 13.11 8.90 14.50
C ALA A 109 13.25 10.42 14.75
N GLY A 110 12.27 11.23 14.32
CA GLY A 110 12.25 12.68 14.46
C GLY A 110 12.78 13.43 13.25
N GLY A 111 13.18 12.72 12.20
CA GLY A 111 13.57 13.26 10.90
C GLY A 111 12.55 12.96 9.81
N THR A 112 12.99 13.10 8.56
CA THR A 112 12.20 12.79 7.38
C THR A 112 13.03 12.02 6.35
N THR A 113 12.35 11.30 5.48
CA THR A 113 12.93 10.56 4.35
C THR A 113 12.10 10.80 3.08
N LEU A 114 12.71 10.62 1.91
CA LEU A 114 12.02 10.80 0.63
C LEU A 114 11.14 9.59 0.31
N ALA A 115 9.84 9.80 0.11
CA ALA A 115 8.92 8.75 -0.27
C ALA A 115 9.21 8.24 -1.70
N GLY A 116 9.42 6.93 -1.84
CA GLY A 116 9.76 6.29 -3.11
C GLY A 116 11.22 6.52 -3.55
N GLY A 117 12.07 7.05 -2.67
CA GLY A 117 13.48 7.32 -2.99
C GLY A 117 14.25 6.06 -3.38
N HIS A 118 15.11 6.18 -4.39
CA HIS A 118 16.03 5.12 -4.81
C HIS A 118 17.32 5.17 -3.98
N TYR A 119 17.82 3.99 -3.61
CA TYR A 119 19.03 3.80 -2.82
C TYR A 119 19.94 2.77 -3.49
N ASP A 120 21.24 2.97 -3.39
CA ASP A 120 22.24 1.99 -3.82
C ASP A 120 22.34 0.80 -2.82
N ILE A 121 23.20 -0.16 -3.13
CA ILE A 121 23.37 -1.38 -2.34
C ILE A 121 23.87 -1.12 -0.90
N ASP A 122 24.51 0.03 -0.68
CA ASP A 122 25.04 0.45 0.63
C ASP A 122 24.03 1.34 1.37
N GLY A 123 22.84 1.56 0.81
CA GLY A 123 21.79 2.38 1.39
C GLY A 123 21.98 3.87 1.20
N ASN A 124 22.84 4.33 0.28
CA ASN A 124 22.98 5.75 -0.03
C ASN A 124 21.96 6.21 -1.09
N PRO A 125 21.42 7.43 -0.98
CA PRO A 125 20.57 8.02 -2.01
C PRO A 125 21.22 8.04 -3.40
N ILE A 126 20.54 7.48 -4.40
CA ILE A 126 20.97 7.60 -5.79
C ILE A 126 20.49 8.96 -6.32
N LYS A 127 21.43 9.76 -6.83
CA LYS A 127 21.16 11.12 -7.31
C LYS A 127 21.17 11.21 -8.82
N ASP A 128 20.31 12.07 -9.34
CA ASP A 128 20.34 12.51 -10.72
C ASP A 128 21.45 13.55 -10.93
N ALA A 129 21.74 13.89 -12.19
CA ALA A 129 22.75 14.85 -12.59
C ALA A 129 22.48 16.27 -12.08
N ASN A 130 21.23 16.61 -11.76
CA ASN A 130 20.87 17.87 -11.11
C ASN A 130 21.19 17.90 -9.60
N GLY A 131 21.62 16.77 -9.02
CA GLY A 131 21.97 16.62 -7.61
C GLY A 131 20.82 16.20 -6.70
N GLU A 132 19.59 16.11 -7.22
CA GLU A 132 18.41 15.64 -6.49
C GLU A 132 18.39 14.11 -6.42
N GLN A 133 17.82 13.55 -5.36
CA GLN A 133 17.64 12.10 -5.25
C GLN A 133 16.55 11.63 -6.21
N PHE A 134 16.80 10.53 -6.92
CA PHE A 134 15.76 9.85 -7.68
C PHE A 134 14.67 9.31 -6.75
N TYR A 135 13.42 9.44 -7.16
CA TYR A 135 12.30 8.73 -6.57
C TYR A 135 11.43 8.11 -7.66
N SER A 136 10.73 7.04 -7.33
CA SER A 136 9.82 6.37 -8.25
C SER A 136 8.52 7.16 -8.42
N ASP A 137 8.04 7.24 -9.66
CA ASP A 137 6.71 7.73 -10.03
C ASP A 137 5.72 6.57 -10.27
N CYS A 138 6.10 5.35 -9.91
CA CYS A 138 5.38 4.12 -10.21
C CYS A 138 5.24 3.23 -8.96
N PRO A 139 4.41 3.62 -7.98
CA PRO A 139 4.00 2.70 -6.92
C PRO A 139 3.17 1.55 -7.52
N ASP A 140 3.47 0.32 -7.10
CA ASP A 140 2.81 -0.88 -7.61
C ASP A 140 2.32 -1.78 -6.46
N GLY A 141 2.73 -3.05 -6.43
CA GLY A 141 2.36 -4.05 -5.45
C GLY A 141 2.27 -3.50 -4.02
N THR A 142 1.07 -3.52 -3.47
CA THR A 142 0.78 -2.95 -2.16
C THR A 142 -0.01 -3.93 -1.31
N SER A 143 0.31 -4.02 -0.02
CA SER A 143 -0.44 -4.83 0.94
C SER A 143 -0.62 -4.10 2.26
N LEU A 144 -1.88 -4.02 2.70
CA LEU A 144 -2.23 -3.56 4.04
C LEU A 144 -2.33 -4.76 4.98
N LEU A 145 -1.64 -4.73 6.11
CA LEU A 145 -1.64 -5.81 7.09
C LEU A 145 -1.77 -5.29 8.52
N SER A 146 -2.41 -6.10 9.36
CA SER A 146 -2.51 -5.89 10.80
C SER A 146 -1.69 -6.94 11.51
N LEU A 147 -1.01 -6.55 12.58
CA LEU A 147 -0.30 -7.46 13.47
C LEU A 147 -1.10 -7.61 14.76
N ASP A 148 -0.90 -8.71 15.49
CA ASP A 148 -1.50 -8.90 16.80
C ASP A 148 -0.77 -8.04 17.84
N ASN A 149 -1.52 -7.12 18.47
CA ASN A 149 -1.05 -6.27 19.58
C ASN A 149 0.30 -5.55 19.34
N PRO A 150 0.51 -4.87 18.19
CA PRO A 150 1.75 -4.16 17.93
C PRO A 150 1.92 -3.00 18.90
N THR A 151 3.15 -2.80 19.37
CA THR A 151 3.52 -1.61 20.15
C THR A 151 4.37 -0.71 19.26
N VAL A 152 3.81 0.42 18.83
CA VAL A 152 4.50 1.37 17.95
C VAL A 152 4.37 2.79 18.51
N SER A 153 5.50 3.49 18.62
CA SER A 153 5.51 4.88 19.05
C SER A 153 4.74 5.77 18.06
N GLY A 154 4.04 6.79 18.56
CA GLY A 154 3.32 7.77 17.73
C GLY A 154 1.95 7.33 17.24
N VAL A 155 1.52 6.09 17.52
CA VAL A 155 0.16 5.60 17.20
C VAL A 155 -0.76 5.79 18.41
N THR A 156 -1.92 6.41 18.19
CA THR A 156 -2.93 6.67 19.23
C THR A 156 -4.17 5.77 19.09
N GLY A 157 -4.49 5.35 17.87
CA GLY A 157 -5.56 4.45 17.49
C GLY A 157 -5.11 3.00 17.34
N ASN A 158 -5.46 2.36 16.23
CA ASN A 158 -4.98 1.02 15.89
C ASN A 158 -3.77 1.13 14.95
N ALA A 159 -2.68 0.43 15.25
CA ALA A 159 -1.55 0.40 14.33
C ALA A 159 -1.86 -0.53 13.15
N VAL A 160 -1.74 0.00 11.94
CA VAL A 160 -1.87 -0.73 10.68
C VAL A 160 -0.57 -0.55 9.90
N PHE A 161 -0.11 -1.59 9.22
CA PHE A 161 1.09 -1.51 8.40
C PHE A 161 0.73 -1.64 6.93
N CYS A 162 1.46 -0.93 6.09
CA CYS A 162 1.35 -1.06 4.64
C CYS A 162 2.74 -1.36 4.10
N VAL A 163 2.87 -2.38 3.26
CA VAL A 163 4.08 -2.58 2.44
C VAL A 163 3.74 -2.14 1.04
N VAL A 164 4.54 -1.25 0.48
CA VAL A 164 4.42 -0.74 -0.90
C VAL A 164 5.76 -0.91 -1.59
N GLN A 165 5.74 -1.49 -2.78
CA GLN A 165 6.88 -1.54 -3.68
C GLN A 165 6.71 -0.55 -4.83
N PHE A 166 7.83 -0.22 -5.47
CA PHE A 166 7.89 0.80 -6.49
C PHE A 166 8.62 0.25 -7.72
N GLU A 167 7.94 0.22 -8.85
CA GLU A 167 8.38 -0.50 -10.04
C GLU A 167 9.62 0.16 -10.67
N TYR A 168 9.51 1.45 -11.02
CA TYR A 168 10.59 2.22 -11.67
C TYR A 168 10.41 3.74 -11.51
N THR A 169 11.41 4.49 -11.98
CA THR A 169 11.27 5.91 -12.36
C THR A 169 11.17 6.01 -13.88
N SER A 170 10.17 6.71 -14.40
CA SER A 170 9.99 6.84 -15.85
C SER A 170 11.13 7.61 -16.53
N ARG A 171 11.53 8.75 -15.96
CA ARG A 171 12.48 9.69 -16.57
C ARG A 171 13.37 10.38 -15.55
N ASN A 172 14.57 10.77 -15.98
CA ASN A 172 15.43 11.70 -15.24
C ASN A 172 15.03 13.16 -15.51
N ALA A 173 15.67 14.11 -14.83
CA ALA A 173 15.44 15.55 -14.97
C ALA A 173 15.77 16.08 -16.39
N ALA A 174 16.63 15.39 -17.14
CA ALA A 174 16.92 15.69 -18.54
C ALA A 174 15.84 15.15 -19.51
N GLY A 175 14.91 14.32 -19.02
CA GLY A 175 13.83 13.70 -19.80
C GLY A 175 14.19 12.34 -20.40
N ASP A 176 15.40 11.82 -20.17
CA ASP A 176 15.83 10.50 -20.62
C ASP A 176 15.10 9.40 -19.85
N SER A 177 14.82 8.27 -20.52
CA SER A 177 14.19 7.12 -19.88
C SER A 177 15.06 6.53 -18.76
N MET A 178 14.45 6.27 -17.61
CA MET A 178 15.05 5.60 -16.45
C MET A 178 14.45 4.21 -16.17
N TYR A 179 13.55 3.75 -17.03
CA TYR A 179 12.93 2.42 -16.92
C TYR A 179 14.00 1.31 -16.83
N GLY A 180 13.92 0.49 -15.77
CA GLY A 180 14.85 -0.61 -15.50
C GLY A 180 16.30 -0.20 -15.25
N LYS A 181 16.59 1.08 -14.95
CA LYS A 181 17.97 1.56 -14.70
C LYS A 181 18.27 1.83 -13.23
N LEU A 182 17.29 1.73 -12.34
CA LEU A 182 17.44 1.98 -10.91
C LEU A 182 16.96 0.75 -10.12
N PRO A 183 17.55 0.43 -8.96
CA PRO A 183 17.02 -0.61 -8.08
C PRO A 183 15.64 -0.22 -7.55
N SER A 184 14.69 -1.16 -7.57
CA SER A 184 13.33 -0.92 -7.12
C SER A 184 13.28 -0.79 -5.58
N PRO A 185 12.74 0.31 -5.03
CA PRO A 185 12.58 0.46 -3.60
C PRO A 185 11.33 -0.27 -3.09
N VAL A 186 11.36 -0.64 -1.82
CA VAL A 186 10.21 -1.12 -1.04
C VAL A 186 10.17 -0.35 0.26
N ALA A 187 8.97 0.03 0.71
CA ALA A 187 8.78 0.72 1.96
C ALA A 187 7.71 0.07 2.83
N VAL A 188 7.93 0.15 4.14
CA VAL A 188 6.95 -0.18 5.17
C VAL A 188 6.42 1.12 5.79
N LEU A 189 5.12 1.33 5.67
CA LEU A 189 4.40 2.40 6.34
C LEU A 189 3.86 1.90 7.67
N THR A 190 4.00 2.72 8.71
CA THR A 190 3.17 2.62 9.91
C THR A 190 2.06 3.65 9.82
N LEU A 191 0.82 3.20 9.93
CA LEU A 191 -0.37 4.02 9.89
C LEU A 191 -1.09 3.98 11.25
N ASP A 192 -1.53 5.14 11.72
CA ASP A 192 -2.46 5.27 12.84
C ASP A 192 -3.88 5.29 12.30
N GLN A 193 -4.66 4.25 12.60
CA GLN A 193 -6.06 4.16 12.25
C GLN A 193 -6.94 4.69 13.40
N ASP A 194 -7.70 5.76 13.14
CA ASP A 194 -8.66 6.27 14.10
C ASP A 194 -9.73 5.21 14.44
N ARG A 195 -9.94 4.97 15.73
CA ARG A 195 -10.82 3.88 16.21
C ARG A 195 -12.31 4.13 15.96
N LYS A 196 -12.71 5.36 15.68
CA LYS A 196 -14.11 5.75 15.46
C LYS A 196 -14.43 5.88 13.98
N THR A 197 -13.55 6.50 13.20
CA THR A 197 -13.77 6.84 11.79
C THR A 197 -13.10 5.86 10.84
N GLY A 198 -12.09 5.12 11.28
CA GLY A 198 -11.26 4.26 10.43
C GLY A 198 -10.25 5.02 9.56
N GLN A 199 -10.16 6.35 9.70
CA GLN A 199 -9.22 7.17 8.93
C GLN A 199 -7.78 6.75 9.24
N LEU A 200 -6.96 6.61 8.20
CA LEU A 200 -5.54 6.27 8.30
C LEU A 200 -4.69 7.53 8.22
N LYS A 201 -3.70 7.63 9.10
CA LYS A 201 -2.69 8.69 9.08
C LYS A 201 -1.29 8.08 9.04
N LEU A 202 -0.42 8.58 8.17
CA LEU A 202 0.98 8.18 8.15
C LEU A 202 1.70 8.64 9.44
N VAL A 203 2.32 7.68 10.13
CA VAL A 203 3.15 7.92 11.33
C VAL A 203 4.63 7.75 11.02
N LYS A 204 4.97 6.74 10.22
CA LYS A 204 6.35 6.41 9.87
C LYS A 204 6.41 5.84 8.46
N TYR A 205 7.43 6.25 7.72
CA TYR A 205 7.85 5.66 6.46
C TYR A 205 9.24 5.04 6.65
N HIS A 206 9.40 3.77 6.31
CA HIS A 206 10.67 3.05 6.45
C HIS A 206 11.04 2.36 5.14
N ASN A 207 12.16 2.77 4.54
CA ASN A 207 12.74 2.05 3.41
C ASN A 207 13.26 0.69 3.86
N VAL A 208 12.95 -0.35 3.11
CA VAL A 208 13.49 -1.69 3.33
C VAL A 208 14.89 -1.75 2.75
N ASP A 209 15.86 -2.18 3.56
CA ASP A 209 17.22 -2.47 3.10
C ASP A 209 17.24 -3.75 2.25
N THR A 210 17.66 -3.61 0.99
CA THR A 210 17.77 -4.70 0.02
C THR A 210 19.22 -5.09 -0.27
N GLY A 211 20.19 -4.50 0.45
CA GLY A 211 21.62 -4.78 0.30
C GLY A 211 21.95 -6.26 0.48
N GLY A 212 21.33 -6.90 1.47
CA GLY A 212 21.49 -8.32 1.76
C GLY A 212 20.95 -9.29 0.70
N VAL A 213 20.17 -8.80 -0.27
CA VAL A 213 19.59 -9.59 -1.37
C VAL A 213 20.05 -9.13 -2.76
N ASN A 214 21.08 -8.27 -2.82
CA ASN A 214 21.65 -7.74 -4.07
C ASN A 214 20.74 -6.76 -4.82
N GLY A 215 19.91 -6.00 -4.10
CA GLY A 215 18.93 -5.10 -4.69
C GLY A 215 17.73 -5.83 -5.28
N LEU A 216 16.75 -5.07 -5.75
CA LEU A 216 15.55 -5.59 -6.42
C LEU A 216 15.44 -5.02 -7.83
N TRP A 217 14.78 -5.76 -8.70
CA TRP A 217 14.59 -5.45 -10.12
C TRP A 217 13.11 -5.35 -10.47
N ILE A 218 12.66 -4.18 -10.92
CA ILE A 218 11.32 -3.94 -11.50
C ILE A 218 10.22 -4.67 -10.72
N THR A 219 10.08 -4.34 -9.44
CA THR A 219 9.08 -4.97 -8.57
C THR A 219 7.68 -4.51 -8.99
N CYS A 220 6.82 -5.43 -9.44
CA CYS A 220 5.52 -5.13 -10.05
C CYS A 220 4.37 -5.62 -9.15
N GLY A 221 3.82 -6.81 -9.41
CA GLY A 221 2.70 -7.38 -8.65
C GLY A 221 3.06 -7.72 -7.20
N ALA A 222 2.03 -7.73 -6.34
CA ALA A 222 2.14 -8.28 -5.01
C ALA A 222 0.85 -8.96 -4.52
N SER A 223 0.99 -9.83 -3.53
CA SER A 223 -0.12 -10.44 -2.81
C SER A 223 0.15 -10.52 -1.31
N LEU A 224 -0.92 -10.55 -0.52
CA LEU A 224 -0.83 -10.80 0.93
C LEU A 224 -1.13 -12.27 1.20
N SER A 225 -0.16 -12.98 1.76
CA SER A 225 -0.36 -14.36 2.18
C SER A 225 -1.34 -14.48 3.37
N PRO A 226 -2.02 -15.63 3.55
CA PRO A 226 -2.92 -15.87 4.68
C PRO A 226 -2.27 -15.76 6.08
N TRP A 227 -0.93 -15.80 6.16
CA TRP A 227 -0.16 -15.66 7.40
C TRP A 227 0.48 -14.27 7.57
N GLY A 228 0.07 -13.28 6.77
CA GLY A 228 0.42 -11.87 7.02
C GLY A 228 1.76 -11.42 6.44
N THR A 229 2.25 -12.07 5.39
CA THR A 229 3.47 -11.68 4.66
C THR A 229 3.13 -11.10 3.29
N HIS A 230 3.71 -9.94 2.97
CA HIS A 230 3.70 -9.36 1.63
C HIS A 230 4.62 -10.17 0.70
N LEU A 231 4.06 -10.67 -0.39
CA LEU A 231 4.77 -11.42 -1.43
C LEU A 231 4.85 -10.53 -2.67
N SER A 232 6.07 -10.16 -3.03
CA SER A 232 6.40 -9.29 -4.18
C SER A 232 6.92 -10.13 -5.35
N SER A 233 6.63 -9.71 -6.58
CA SER A 233 7.25 -10.25 -7.80
C SER A 233 8.07 -9.20 -8.54
N GLU A 234 9.17 -9.63 -9.15
CA GLU A 234 9.95 -8.91 -10.13
C GLU A 234 9.48 -9.27 -11.55
N GLU A 235 9.40 -8.28 -12.45
CA GLU A 235 8.97 -8.46 -13.83
C GLU A 235 10.11 -8.13 -14.81
N TYR A 236 10.03 -8.67 -16.03
CA TYR A 236 10.96 -8.37 -17.13
C TYR A 236 12.43 -8.51 -16.74
N GLU A 237 12.80 -9.69 -16.26
CA GLU A 237 14.14 -9.97 -15.75
C GLU A 237 15.24 -9.70 -16.80
N PRO A 238 16.46 -9.35 -16.38
CA PRO A 238 17.57 -9.18 -17.30
C PRO A 238 17.87 -10.47 -18.07
N ASP A 239 18.00 -10.37 -19.39
CA ASP A 239 18.46 -11.51 -20.20
C ASP A 239 19.93 -11.80 -19.91
N ALA A 240 20.18 -12.86 -19.14
CA ALA A 240 21.52 -13.27 -18.74
C ALA A 240 22.45 -13.58 -19.92
N THR A 241 21.94 -13.89 -21.12
CA THR A 241 22.76 -14.17 -22.30
C THR A 241 23.36 -12.91 -22.93
N THR A 242 22.75 -11.74 -22.67
CA THR A 242 23.14 -10.45 -23.25
C THR A 242 23.49 -9.39 -22.19
N ALA A 243 23.27 -9.67 -20.91
CA ALA A 243 23.49 -8.79 -19.76
C ALA A 243 24.84 -8.07 -19.75
N ALA A 244 25.92 -8.72 -20.19
CA ALA A 244 27.26 -8.12 -20.25
C ALA A 244 27.37 -6.91 -21.20
N THR A 245 26.42 -6.78 -22.14
CA THR A 245 26.37 -5.71 -23.15
C THR A 245 25.06 -4.94 -23.17
N ASP A 246 24.05 -5.37 -22.42
CA ASP A 246 22.76 -4.69 -22.34
C ASP A 246 22.91 -3.31 -21.66
N PRO A 247 22.65 -2.20 -22.37
CA PRO A 247 22.77 -0.86 -21.79
C PRO A 247 21.86 -0.63 -20.59
N GLN A 248 20.68 -1.26 -20.52
CA GLN A 248 19.75 -1.11 -19.39
C GLN A 248 20.33 -1.79 -18.15
N PHE A 249 20.65 -3.08 -18.23
CA PHE A 249 21.22 -3.82 -17.12
C PHE A 249 22.57 -3.25 -16.63
N LEU A 250 23.41 -2.76 -17.54
CA LEU A 250 24.66 -2.08 -17.17
C LEU A 250 24.40 -0.74 -16.45
N ALA A 251 23.34 -0.02 -16.81
CA ALA A 251 22.94 1.20 -16.10
C ALA A 251 22.40 0.88 -14.71
N TYR A 252 21.54 -0.13 -14.59
CA TYR A 252 21.10 -0.67 -13.30
C TYR A 252 22.29 -1.04 -12.41
N SER A 253 23.24 -1.82 -12.94
CA SER A 253 24.43 -2.26 -12.19
C SER A 253 25.24 -1.08 -11.65
N ARG A 254 25.44 -0.05 -12.47
CA ARG A 254 26.13 1.17 -12.04
C ARG A 254 25.37 1.89 -10.93
N ASN A 255 24.06 2.04 -11.06
CA ASN A 255 23.25 2.71 -10.05
C ASN A 255 23.18 1.90 -8.74
N LEU A 256 23.02 0.58 -8.82
CA LEU A 256 23.03 -0.31 -7.67
C LEU A 256 24.36 -0.25 -6.90
N HIS A 257 25.49 -0.16 -7.60
CA HIS A 257 26.82 -0.18 -6.98
C HIS A 257 27.50 1.20 -6.90
N ALA A 258 26.73 2.29 -6.83
CA ALA A 258 27.28 3.66 -6.68
C ALA A 258 28.36 4.03 -7.73
N ASN A 259 28.17 3.58 -8.98
CA ASN A 259 29.12 3.68 -10.10
C ASN A 259 30.47 3.01 -9.86
N ALA A 260 30.58 2.08 -8.91
CA ALA A 260 31.73 1.20 -8.77
C ALA A 260 31.84 0.24 -9.97
N SER A 261 33.00 -0.38 -10.14
CA SER A 261 33.26 -1.34 -11.22
C SER A 261 32.53 -2.69 -11.04
N ALA A 262 31.81 -2.88 -9.94
CA ALA A 262 30.99 -4.07 -9.72
C ALA A 262 29.83 -4.11 -10.71
N VAL A 263 29.57 -5.30 -11.24
CA VAL A 263 28.45 -5.56 -12.15
C VAL A 263 27.49 -6.49 -11.43
N ALA A 264 26.21 -6.16 -11.45
CA ALA A 264 25.19 -7.00 -10.85
C ALA A 264 25.14 -8.36 -11.57
N ASN A 265 24.75 -9.41 -10.85
CA ASN A 265 24.58 -10.73 -11.45
C ASN A 265 23.14 -10.86 -11.97
N PRO A 266 22.89 -11.04 -13.29
CA PRO A 266 21.53 -11.11 -13.82
C PRO A 266 20.72 -12.27 -13.24
N TYR A 267 21.37 -13.33 -12.73
CA TYR A 267 20.72 -14.47 -12.07
C TYR A 267 20.19 -14.18 -10.66
N HIS A 268 20.41 -12.98 -10.13
CA HIS A 268 19.83 -12.54 -8.85
C HIS A 268 18.44 -11.92 -9.00
N TYR A 269 17.90 -11.83 -10.21
CA TYR A 269 16.66 -11.11 -10.50
C TYR A 269 15.65 -11.99 -11.25
N GLY A 270 14.39 -11.56 -11.28
CA GLY A 270 13.27 -12.31 -11.84
C GLY A 270 12.53 -13.16 -10.80
N HIS A 271 12.57 -12.75 -9.54
CA HIS A 271 11.90 -13.46 -8.46
C HIS A 271 10.37 -13.39 -8.57
N MET A 272 9.70 -14.54 -8.66
CA MET A 272 8.24 -14.67 -8.60
C MET A 272 7.85 -15.63 -7.45
N PRO A 273 6.97 -15.21 -6.52
CA PRO A 273 6.56 -16.00 -5.37
C PRO A 273 5.47 -17.05 -5.67
#